data_AF-A0A9D3YJP9-F1
#
_entry.id   AF-A0A9D3YJP9-F1
#
_cell.length_a   1.000
_cell.length_b   1.000
_cell.length_c   1.000
_cell.angle_alpha   90.00
_cell.angle_beta   90.00
_cell.angle_gamma   90.00
#
_symmetry.space_group_name_H-M   'P 1'
#
loop_
_entity.id
_entity.type
_entity.pdbx_description
1 polymer ?
#
loop_
_entity_poly.entity_id
_entity_poly.type
_entity_poly.pdbx_seq_one_letter_code
_entity_poly.pdbx_strand_id
1 'polypeptide(L)'
;MVYVGETSRSLKERAKEHEADVQLRRDKPIPEHFNGAGHGGQNMGISVLTQLRDSSRYYRLIKELDIIKKFETQSPKLLNTKIKKLSSKKYL
;
A
#
# COMPACT_ATOMS: atom_id res chain seq x y z
N MET A 1 -1.03 -12.68 -3.11
CA MET A 1 0.19 -11.83 -3.07
C MET A 1 0.08 -10.82 -1.92
N VAL A 2 1.18 -10.13 -1.56
CA VAL A 2 1.22 -9.18 -0.44
C VAL A 2 1.53 -7.76 -0.95
N TYR A 3 0.85 -6.77 -0.37
CA TYR A 3 1.07 -5.35 -0.57
C TYR A 3 1.26 -4.67 0.80
N VAL A 4 2.21 -3.75 0.89
CA VAL A 4 2.40 -2.90 2.07
C VAL A 4 2.08 -1.45 1.70
N GLY A 5 1.26 -0.78 2.50
CA GLY A 5 0.93 0.63 2.32
C GLY A 5 0.78 1.38 3.64
N GLU A 6 1.09 2.67 3.66
CA GLU A 6 0.74 3.56 4.76
C GLU A 6 -0.61 4.26 4.55
N THR A 7 -1.22 4.68 5.66
CA THR A 7 -2.39 5.56 5.67
C THR A 7 -2.33 6.49 6.87
N SER A 8 -2.69 7.76 6.66
CA SER A 8 -3.01 8.71 7.75
C SER A 8 -4.48 8.68 8.16
N ARG A 9 -5.32 8.01 7.36
CA ARG A 9 -6.75 7.82 7.60
C ARG A 9 -7.01 6.52 8.33
N SER A 10 -8.26 6.29 8.74
CA SER A 10 -8.62 5.04 9.39
C SER A 10 -8.35 3.84 8.48
N LEU A 11 -8.06 2.69 9.09
CA LEU A 11 -7.88 1.43 8.37
C LEU A 11 -9.13 1.08 7.54
N LYS A 12 -10.32 1.36 8.10
CA LYS A 12 -11.61 1.12 7.45
C LYS A 12 -11.77 1.92 6.17
N GLU A 13 -11.40 3.20 6.17
CA GLU A 13 -11.45 4.01 4.94
C GLU A 13 -10.45 3.50 3.90
N ARG A 14 -9.23 3.15 4.33
CA ARG A 14 -8.21 2.64 3.41
C ARG A 14 -8.61 1.31 2.78
N ALA A 15 -9.23 0.43 3.55
CA ALA A 15 -9.77 -0.84 3.07
C ALA A 15 -10.84 -0.62 1.98
N LYS A 16 -11.83 0.24 2.26
CA LYS A 16 -12.89 0.58 1.31
C LYS A 16 -12.37 1.16 0.01
N GLU A 17 -11.30 1.96 0.07
CA GLU A 17 -10.67 2.46 -1.15
C GLU A 17 -10.06 1.37 -2.00
N HIS A 18 -9.41 0.39 -1.38
CA HIS A 18 -8.84 -0.74 -2.10
C HIS A 18 -9.94 -1.61 -2.71
N GLU A 19 -11.02 -1.87 -1.97
CA GLU A 19 -12.20 -2.55 -2.51
C GLU A 19 -12.80 -1.79 -3.71
N ALA A 20 -12.99 -0.47 -3.58
CA ALA A 20 -13.50 0.36 -4.66
C ALA A 20 -12.54 0.43 -5.86
N ASP A 21 -11.23 0.51 -5.63
CA ASP A 21 -10.21 0.48 -6.68
C ASP A 21 -10.29 -0.85 -7.47
N VAL A 22 -10.52 -1.98 -6.79
CA VAL A 22 -10.70 -3.30 -7.41
C VAL A 22 -11.99 -3.34 -8.22
N GLN A 23 -13.13 -2.96 -7.62
CA GLN A 23 -14.45 -2.95 -8.28
C GLN A 23 -14.46 -2.08 -9.55
N LEU A 24 -13.79 -0.92 -9.49
CA LEU A 24 -13.70 0.02 -10.60
C LEU A 24 -12.56 -0.28 -11.58
N ARG A 25 -11.81 -1.37 -11.38
CA ARG A 25 -10.69 -1.80 -12.24
C ARG A 25 -9.68 -0.69 -12.53
N ARG A 26 -9.34 0.10 -11.50
CA ARG A 26 -8.39 1.20 -11.66
C ARG A 26 -6.98 0.65 -11.93
N ASP A 27 -6.20 1.39 -12.72
CA ASP A 27 -4.81 1.06 -13.03
C ASP A 27 -3.89 1.27 -11.80
N LYS A 28 -3.89 0.28 -10.91
CA LYS A 28 -3.10 0.23 -9.67
C LYS A 28 -2.71 -1.23 -9.39
N PRO A 29 -1.61 -1.47 -8.64
CA PRO A 29 -1.11 -2.83 -8.43
C PRO A 29 -2.07 -3.79 -7.71
N ILE A 30 -2.89 -3.28 -6.79
CA ILE A 30 -3.86 -4.10 -6.05
C ILE A 30 -5.00 -4.56 -6.97
N PRO A 31 -5.72 -3.66 -7.67
CA PRO A 31 -6.69 -4.04 -8.70
C PRO A 31 -6.13 -4.97 -9.77
N GLU A 32 -4.89 -4.78 -10.22
CA GLU A 32 -4.26 -5.64 -11.23
C GLU A 32 -4.20 -7.11 -10.76
N HIS A 33 -3.87 -7.33 -9.48
CA HIS A 33 -3.87 -8.68 -8.90
C HIS A 33 -5.29 -9.24 -8.69
N PHE A 34 -6.17 -8.46 -8.06
CA PHE A 34 -7.50 -8.93 -7.65
C PHE A 34 -8.55 -8.93 -8.78
N ASN A 35 -8.24 -8.35 -9.94
CA ASN A 35 -9.06 -8.49 -11.15
C ASN A 35 -8.52 -9.56 -12.12
N GLY A 36 -7.45 -10.28 -11.75
CA GLY A 36 -6.92 -11.42 -12.50
C GLY A 36 -7.77 -12.70 -12.32
N ALA A 37 -7.44 -13.75 -13.08
CA ALA A 37 -8.15 -15.02 -13.01
C ALA A 37 -8.00 -15.69 -11.64
N GLY A 38 -9.12 -16.08 -11.02
CA GLY A 38 -9.15 -16.84 -9.75
C GLY A 38 -9.10 -16.00 -8.47
N HIS A 39 -9.09 -14.67 -8.57
CA HIS A 39 -9.08 -13.76 -7.43
C HIS A 39 -10.17 -12.70 -7.58
N GLY A 40 -10.77 -12.29 -6.46
CA GLY A 40 -11.73 -11.19 -6.39
C GLY A 40 -11.56 -10.38 -5.10
N GLY A 41 -12.28 -9.26 -4.97
CA GLY A 41 -12.21 -8.41 -3.79
C GLY A 41 -12.50 -9.15 -2.47
N GLN A 42 -13.34 -10.18 -2.51
CA GLN A 42 -13.64 -11.06 -1.38
C GLN A 42 -12.44 -11.86 -0.85
N ASN A 43 -11.36 -11.97 -1.62
CA ASN A 43 -10.12 -12.63 -1.22
C ASN A 43 -9.12 -11.67 -0.56
N MET A 44 -9.48 -10.39 -0.38
CA MET A 44 -8.60 -9.39 0.21
C MET A 44 -8.56 -9.51 1.74
N GLY A 45 -7.37 -9.82 2.27
CA GLY A 45 -7.08 -9.74 3.70
C GLY A 45 -6.30 -8.46 4.02
N ILE A 46 -6.61 -7.83 5.16
CA ILE A 46 -5.92 -6.62 5.64
C ILE A 46 -5.48 -6.84 7.08
N SER A 47 -4.20 -6.59 7.36
CA SER A 47 -3.61 -6.69 8.70
C SER A 47 -2.78 -5.46 9.02
N VAL A 48 -2.83 -5.02 10.28
CA VAL A 48 -2.00 -3.91 10.76
C VAL A 48 -0.62 -4.45 11.13
N LEU A 49 0.43 -3.92 10.51
CA LEU A 49 1.82 -4.26 10.84
C LEU A 49 2.37 -3.38 11.96
N THR A 50 2.09 -2.09 11.91
CA THR A 50 2.60 -1.09 12.86
C THR A 50 1.60 0.05 13.01
N GLN A 51 1.30 0.45 14.25
CA GLN A 51 0.62 1.70 14.56
C GLN A 51 1.63 2.74 15.04
N LEU A 52 1.70 3.88 14.35
CA LEU A 52 2.64 4.95 14.67
C LEU A 52 1.96 5.97 15.59
N ARG A 53 2.71 6.46 16.60
CA ARG A 53 2.25 7.55 17.48
C ARG A 53 2.32 8.91 16.80
N ASP A 54 3.25 9.07 15.87
CA ASP A 54 3.45 10.30 15.09
C ASP A 54 2.78 10.17 13.71
N SER A 55 1.97 11.17 13.35
CA SER A 55 1.31 11.32 12.05
C SER A 55 2.14 12.13 11.05
N SER A 56 3.44 12.31 11.27
CA SER A 56 4.35 12.91 10.30
C SER A 56 4.38 12.08 9.02
N ARG A 57 4.11 12.73 7.89
CA ARG A 57 4.15 12.10 6.57
C ARG A 57 5.49 11.43 6.29
N TYR A 58 6.59 12.13 6.59
CA TYR A 58 7.94 11.60 6.36
C TYR A 58 8.19 10.35 7.19
N TYR A 59 7.77 10.35 8.45
CA TYR A 59 7.94 9.21 9.33
C TYR A 59 7.14 7.99 8.84
N ARG A 60 5.87 8.19 8.43
CA ARG A 60 5.06 7.11 7.84
C ARG A 60 5.68 6.55 6.56
N LEU A 61 6.20 7.40 5.68
CA LEU A 61 6.86 6.98 4.45
C LEU A 61 8.14 6.19 4.73
N ILE A 62 8.98 6.65 5.67
CA ILE A 62 10.19 5.90 6.05
C ILE A 62 9.80 4.52 6.60
N LYS A 63 8.78 4.44 7.46
CA LYS A 63 8.31 3.16 8.00
C LYS A 63 7.66 2.25 6.96
N GLU A 64 6.90 2.78 6.02
CA GLU A 64 6.41 2.04 4.85
C GLU A 64 7.58 1.41 4.08
N LEU A 65 8.64 2.18 3.84
CA LEU A 65 9.83 1.69 3.13
C LEU A 65 10.63 0.65 3.90
N ASP A 66 10.81 0.84 5.21
CA ASP A 66 11.49 -0.14 6.07
C ASP A 66 10.77 -1.49 6.00
N ILE A 67 9.43 -1.48 6.06
CA ILE A 67 8.61 -2.69 6.02
C ILE A 67 8.63 -3.33 4.63
N ILE A 68 8.48 -2.54 3.56
CA ILE A 68 8.58 -3.05 2.17
C ILE A 68 9.93 -3.74 1.94
N LYS A 69 11.02 -3.16 2.44
CA LYS A 69 12.36 -3.76 2.34
C LYS A 69 12.47 -5.03 3.18
N LYS A 70 11.99 -4.98 4.44
CA LYS A 70 12.05 -6.12 5.36
C LYS A 70 11.32 -7.36 4.85
N PHE A 71 10.18 -7.18 4.18
CA PHE A 71 9.37 -8.26 3.65
C PHE A 71 9.50 -8.44 2.13
N GLU A 72 10.41 -7.70 1.50
CA GLU A 72 10.69 -7.75 0.05
C GLU A 72 9.43 -7.70 -0.83
N THR A 73 8.45 -6.87 -0.47
CA THR A 73 7.12 -6.84 -1.13
C THR A 73 7.08 -6.19 -2.51
N GLN A 74 8.24 -6.04 -3.14
CA GLN A 74 8.44 -5.32 -4.38
C GLN A 74 8.11 -6.21 -5.61
N SER A 75 7.62 -5.55 -6.66
CA SER A 75 7.49 -6.16 -7.99
C SER A 75 8.88 -6.53 -8.54
N PRO A 76 9.04 -7.65 -9.29
CA PRO A 76 7.98 -8.48 -9.89
C PRO A 76 7.41 -9.58 -8.99
N LYS A 77 7.99 -9.84 -7.81
CA LYS A 77 7.56 -10.97 -6.97
C LYS A 77 6.26 -10.67 -6.21
N LEU A 78 6.03 -9.40 -5.85
CA LEU A 78 4.91 -8.94 -5.03
C LEU A 78 4.37 -7.58 -5.53
N LEU A 79 3.45 -6.94 -4.79
CA LEU A 79 2.57 -5.89 -5.35
C LEU A 79 3.10 -4.45 -5.25
N ASN A 80 4.19 -4.17 -4.54
CA ASN A 80 4.72 -2.80 -4.44
C ASN A 80 5.56 -2.45 -5.70
N THR A 81 5.00 -1.65 -6.61
CA THR A 81 5.64 -1.28 -7.89
C THR A 81 6.42 0.04 -7.86
N LYS A 82 6.03 0.99 -7.00
CA LYS A 82 6.68 2.31 -6.89
C LYS A 82 6.95 2.64 -5.43
N ILE A 83 8.23 2.69 -5.05
CA ILE A 83 8.67 3.30 -3.80
C ILE A 83 8.50 4.82 -3.92
N LYS A 84 7.67 5.41 -3.06
CA LYS A 84 7.51 6.87 -3.00
C LYS A 84 8.88 7.48 -2.66
N LYS A 85 9.49 8.20 -3.60
CA LYS A 85 10.73 8.94 -3.36
C LYS A 85 10.44 10.12 -2.44
N LEU A 86 11.22 10.28 -1.37
CA LEU A 86 11.22 11.49 -0.56
C LEU A 86 11.88 12.60 -1.41
N SER A 87 11.10 13.58 -1.86
CA SER A 87 11.66 14.77 -2.52
C SER A 87 12.22 15.71 -1.46
N SER A 88 13.52 16.02 -1.55
CA SER A 88 14.25 16.97 -0.70
C SER A 88 14.09 18.43 -1.14
N LYS A 89 13.28 18.73 -2.18
CA LYS A 89 13.09 20.11 -2.64
C LYS A 89 12.00 20.81 -1.83
N LYS A 90 12.38 21.49 -0.74
CA LYS A 90 11.68 22.71 -0.26
C LYS A 90 12.42 23.53 0.80
N TYR A 91 13.75 23.64 0.78
CA TYR A 91 14.44 24.69 1.56
C TYR A 91 15.75 25.11 0.88
N LEU A 92 15.64 26.05 -0.07
CA LEU A 92 16.63 27.09 -0.38
C LEU A 92 15.84 28.34 -0.75
#